data_AF-A0A7X5ZXH8-F1
#
_entry.id   AF-A0A7X5ZXH8-F1
#
_cell.length_a   1.000
_cell.length_b   1.000
_cell.length_c   1.000
_cell.angle_alpha   90.00
_cell.angle_beta   90.00
_cell.angle_gamma   90.00
#
_symmetry.space_group_name_H-M   'P 1'
#
loop_
_entity.id
_entity.type
_entity.pdbx_description
1 polymer ?
#
loop_
_entity_poly.entity_id
_entity_poly.type
_entity_poly.pdbx_seq_one_letter_code
_entity_poly.pdbx_strand_id
1 'polypeptide(L)'
;MTGEDLRAYRDRALLAIGMAGAMRRSELVAVTVGRVSEDGRGLLIRIPSSKTDQEGQGHTVAIPDGQRLEPVQHYRAWLAKAGIDSGPIFRKLTPQGRLTGKAMSAQGVALVVKAAAVAAGYPPELFSGHSLRAGFLTEAGRQNANLFKMKEHSRHASLEMVAEYVRDHERFREHAGEGFL
;
A
#
# COMPACT_ATOMS: atom_id res chain seq x y z
N MET A 1 -7.62 -10.85 7.08
CA MET A 1 -9.06 -10.73 6.72
C MET A 1 -9.56 -12.08 6.26
N THR A 2 -10.54 -12.63 6.96
CA THR A 2 -11.13 -13.94 6.68
C THR A 2 -12.45 -13.74 5.91
N GLY A 3 -12.67 -14.49 4.82
CA GLY A 3 -13.91 -14.43 4.04
C GLY A 3 -13.71 -14.61 2.55
N GLU A 4 -14.76 -15.07 1.87
CA GLU A 4 -14.77 -15.35 0.43
C GLU A 4 -15.73 -14.46 -0.37
N ASP A 5 -16.27 -13.41 0.27
CA ASP A 5 -17.12 -12.41 -0.38
C ASP A 5 -16.29 -11.38 -1.17
N LEU A 6 -16.94 -10.61 -2.05
CA LEU A 6 -16.27 -9.59 -2.87
C LEU A 6 -15.50 -8.57 -2.02
N ARG A 7 -15.99 -8.25 -0.82
CA ARG A 7 -15.36 -7.27 0.07
C ARG A 7 -14.02 -7.80 0.58
N ALA A 8 -13.96 -9.05 1.02
CA ALA A 8 -12.75 -9.69 1.50
C ALA A 8 -11.69 -9.83 0.40
N TYR A 9 -12.07 -10.14 -0.85
CA TYR A 9 -11.14 -10.15 -1.97
C TYR A 9 -10.59 -8.74 -2.27
N ARG A 10 -11.47 -7.73 -2.36
CA ARG A 10 -11.07 -6.34 -2.60
C ARG A 10 -10.10 -5.84 -1.54
N ASP A 11 -10.45 -6.03 -0.28
CA ASP A 11 -9.72 -5.42 0.84
C ASP A 11 -8.36 -6.12 1.05
N ARG A 12 -8.25 -7.45 0.84
CA ARG A 12 -6.96 -8.14 0.81
C ARG A 12 -6.04 -7.61 -0.28
N ALA A 13 -6.55 -7.51 -1.51
CA ALA A 13 -5.78 -6.96 -2.63
C ALA A 13 -5.36 -5.51 -2.37
N LEU A 14 -6.26 -4.70 -1.82
CA LEU A 14 -6.01 -3.29 -1.50
C LEU A 14 -4.91 -3.12 -0.45
N LEU A 15 -4.96 -3.89 0.63
CA LEU A 15 -3.95 -3.83 1.69
C LEU A 15 -2.59 -4.33 1.19
N ALA A 16 -2.57 -5.44 0.45
CA ALA A 16 -1.32 -6.02 -0.06
C ALA A 16 -0.65 -5.10 -1.09
N ILE A 17 -1.41 -4.59 -2.08
CA ILE A 17 -0.89 -3.63 -3.08
C ILE A 17 -0.48 -2.32 -2.41
N GLY A 18 -1.30 -1.82 -1.49
CA GLY A 18 -1.03 -0.55 -0.82
C GLY A 18 0.23 -0.60 0.05
N MET A 19 0.44 -1.70 0.78
CA MET A 19 1.65 -1.94 1.56
C MET A 19 2.86 -2.13 0.64
N ALA A 20 2.78 -3.05 -0.34
CA ALA A 20 3.90 -3.37 -1.21
C ALA A 20 4.37 -2.18 -2.07
N GLY A 21 3.46 -1.30 -2.48
CA GLY A 21 3.78 -0.11 -3.27
C GLY A 21 4.00 1.18 -2.47
N ALA A 22 4.00 1.09 -1.13
CA ALA A 22 4.03 2.23 -0.23
C ALA A 22 3.01 3.32 -0.63
N MET A 23 1.79 2.93 -1.01
CA MET A 23 0.83 3.78 -1.71
C MET A 23 0.06 4.72 -0.76
N ARG A 24 -0.32 5.90 -1.26
CA ARG A 24 -1.21 6.85 -0.58
C ARG A 24 -2.61 6.39 -0.89
N ARG A 25 -3.55 6.61 0.02
CA ARG A 25 -4.98 6.32 -0.22
C ARG A 25 -5.52 6.94 -1.53
N SER A 26 -5.09 8.15 -1.89
CA SER A 26 -5.50 8.81 -3.13
C SER A 26 -4.88 8.18 -4.38
N GLU A 27 -3.65 7.67 -4.28
CA GLU A 27 -2.99 6.94 -5.38
C GLU A 27 -3.73 5.61 -5.62
N LEU A 28 -4.04 4.86 -4.56
CA LEU A 28 -4.74 3.57 -4.64
C LEU A 28 -6.09 3.67 -5.37
N VAL A 29 -6.92 4.65 -4.99
CA VAL A 29 -8.25 4.80 -5.62
C VAL A 29 -8.19 5.33 -7.05
N ALA A 30 -7.03 5.85 -7.48
CA ALA A 30 -6.80 6.34 -8.84
C ALA A 30 -6.17 5.27 -9.76
N VAL A 31 -5.85 4.08 -9.25
CA VAL A 31 -5.32 2.98 -10.06
C VAL A 31 -6.42 2.39 -10.94
N THR A 32 -6.14 2.34 -12.24
CA THR A 32 -7.02 1.73 -13.25
C THR A 32 -6.32 0.57 -13.93
N VAL A 33 -7.08 -0.36 -14.52
CA VAL A 33 -6.52 -1.54 -15.21
C VAL A 33 -5.49 -1.12 -16.28
N GLY A 34 -5.81 -0.10 -17.09
CA GLY A 34 -4.90 0.41 -18.12
C GLY A 34 -3.63 1.11 -17.60
N ARG A 35 -3.43 1.20 -16.28
CA ARG A 35 -2.21 1.73 -15.64
C ARG A 35 -1.37 0.65 -14.96
N VAL A 36 -1.80 -0.62 -15.05
CA VAL A 36 -1.08 -1.76 -14.49
C VAL A 36 -0.61 -2.62 -15.64
N SER A 37 0.68 -2.94 -15.68
CA SER A 37 1.22 -3.98 -16.53
C SER A 37 1.80 -5.09 -15.67
N GLU A 38 1.52 -6.34 -16.02
CA GLU A 38 2.16 -7.49 -15.38
C GLU A 38 3.50 -7.76 -16.07
N ASP A 39 4.54 -8.00 -15.28
CA ASP A 39 5.79 -8.60 -15.74
C ASP A 39 5.97 -9.96 -15.06
N GLY A 40 6.89 -10.80 -15.55
CA GLY A 40 7.10 -12.13 -14.95
C GLY A 40 7.60 -12.11 -13.49
N ARG A 41 7.89 -10.93 -12.93
CA ARG A 41 8.42 -10.72 -11.58
C ARG A 41 7.41 -10.01 -10.66
N GLY A 42 6.30 -9.50 -11.19
CA GLY A 42 5.37 -8.68 -10.44
C GLY A 42 4.46 -7.78 -11.28
N LEU A 43 4.03 -6.67 -10.69
CA LEU A 43 3.23 -5.62 -11.34
C LEU A 43 4.05 -4.34 -11.46
N LEU A 44 3.85 -3.61 -12.54
CA LEU A 44 4.28 -2.23 -12.69
C LEU A 44 3.03 -1.34 -12.69
N ILE A 45 2.90 -0.48 -11.69
CA ILE A 45 1.75 0.41 -11.51
C ILE A 45 2.17 1.83 -11.81
N ARG A 46 1.60 2.42 -12.87
CA ARG A 46 1.79 3.84 -13.20
C ARG A 46 0.86 4.71 -12.35
N ILE A 47 1.45 5.56 -11.53
CA ILE A 47 0.76 6.56 -10.71
C ILE A 47 0.76 7.89 -11.47
N PRO A 48 -0.41 8.52 -11.68
CA PRO A 48 -0.47 9.85 -12.25
C PRO A 48 0.24 10.87 -11.35
N SER A 49 0.71 11.96 -11.94
CA SER A 49 1.47 13.01 -11.24
C SER A 49 0.80 13.44 -9.92
N SER A 50 1.64 13.56 -8.88
CA SER A 50 1.23 14.12 -7.60
C SER A 50 1.49 15.62 -7.56
N LYS A 51 1.01 16.34 -6.53
CA LYS A 51 1.28 17.78 -6.34
C LYS A 51 2.77 18.16 -6.36
N THR A 52 3.69 17.21 -6.18
CA THR A 52 5.15 17.43 -6.19
C THR A 52 5.82 17.01 -7.50
N ASP A 53 5.07 16.51 -8.48
CA ASP A 53 5.57 16.16 -9.82
C ASP A 53 5.25 17.33 -10.77
N GLN A 54 6.07 18.39 -10.68
CA GLN A 54 5.91 19.61 -11.49
C GLN A 54 6.12 19.36 -12.99
N GLU A 55 6.80 18.27 -13.37
CA GLU A 55 7.09 17.90 -14.75
C GLU A 55 6.04 16.94 -15.35
N GLY A 56 5.14 16.38 -14.53
CA GLY A 56 4.02 15.55 -14.99
C GLY A 56 4.43 14.16 -15.52
N GLN A 57 5.64 13.70 -15.20
CA GLN A 57 6.18 12.43 -15.71
C GLN A 57 5.43 11.21 -15.14
N GLY A 58 4.77 11.37 -14.00
CA GLY A 58 4.23 10.26 -13.22
C GLY A 58 5.32 9.37 -12.64
N HIS A 59 4.93 8.42 -11.79
CA HIS A 59 5.85 7.46 -11.20
C HIS A 59 5.39 6.04 -11.49
N THR A 60 6.30 5.16 -11.88
CA THR A 60 6.04 3.72 -11.97
C THR A 60 6.53 3.06 -10.70
N VAL A 61 5.65 2.30 -10.05
CA VAL A 61 5.96 1.53 -8.84
C VAL A 61 5.98 0.06 -9.19
N ALA A 62 7.09 -0.61 -8.90
CA ALA A 62 7.21 -2.05 -9.03
C ALA A 62 6.65 -2.74 -7.78
N ILE A 63 5.76 -3.71 -7.97
CA ILE A 63 5.17 -4.54 -6.93
C ILE A 63 5.63 -5.98 -7.17
N PRO A 64 6.67 -6.46 -6.47
CA PRO A 64 7.18 -7.81 -6.69
C PRO A 64 6.17 -8.86 -6.23
N ASP A 65 6.19 -10.02 -6.88
CA ASP A 65 5.43 -11.20 -6.44
C ASP A 65 6.10 -11.80 -5.19
N GLY A 66 5.70 -11.32 -4.02
CA GLY A 66 6.26 -11.73 -2.74
C GLY A 66 5.45 -12.84 -2.07
N GLN A 67 6.12 -13.85 -1.52
CA GLN A 67 5.46 -15.02 -0.91
C GLN A 67 4.69 -14.72 0.40
N ARG A 68 5.04 -13.65 1.12
CA ARG A 68 4.45 -13.36 2.43
C ARG A 68 3.17 -12.52 2.35
N LEU A 69 3.16 -11.50 1.48
CA LEU A 69 2.00 -10.62 1.27
C LEU A 69 1.20 -10.97 0.02
N GLU A 70 1.77 -11.79 -0.87
CA GLU A 70 1.17 -12.28 -2.12
C GLU A 70 0.40 -11.21 -2.92
N PRO A 71 0.99 -10.00 -3.12
CA PRO A 71 0.24 -8.86 -3.64
C PRO A 71 -0.30 -9.10 -5.05
N VAL A 72 0.46 -9.81 -5.90
CA VAL A 72 0.08 -10.15 -7.26
C VAL A 72 -1.04 -11.19 -7.27
N GLN A 73 -0.93 -12.22 -6.43
CA GLN A 73 -1.96 -13.24 -6.28
C GLN A 73 -3.29 -12.63 -5.81
N HIS A 74 -3.27 -11.80 -4.78
CA HIS A 74 -4.46 -11.13 -4.27
C HIS A 74 -5.06 -10.15 -5.30
N TYR A 75 -4.21 -9.42 -6.03
CA TYR A 75 -4.63 -8.57 -7.15
C TYR A 75 -5.39 -9.36 -8.23
N ARG A 76 -4.80 -10.46 -8.73
CA ARG A 76 -5.41 -11.32 -9.76
C ARG A 76 -6.72 -11.94 -9.25
N ALA A 77 -6.73 -12.43 -8.01
CA ALA A 77 -7.92 -13.01 -7.39
C ALA A 77 -9.06 -11.99 -7.26
N TRP A 78 -8.75 -10.74 -6.92
CA TRP A 78 -9.74 -9.66 -6.89
C TRP A 78 -10.31 -9.37 -8.27
N LEU A 79 -9.46 -9.17 -9.29
CA LEU A 79 -9.93 -8.87 -10.65
C LEU A 79 -10.82 -9.98 -11.20
N ALA A 80 -10.41 -11.24 -11.02
CA ALA A 80 -11.17 -12.41 -11.45
C ALA A 80 -12.52 -12.50 -10.73
N LYS A 81 -12.55 -12.37 -9.39
CA LYS A 81 -13.79 -12.47 -8.61
C LYS A 81 -14.76 -11.33 -8.92
N ALA A 82 -14.23 -10.13 -9.21
CA ALA A 82 -15.03 -8.93 -9.47
C ALA A 82 -15.41 -8.74 -10.95
N GLY A 83 -14.83 -9.53 -11.87
CA GLY A 83 -15.02 -9.36 -13.31
C GLY A 83 -14.56 -7.99 -13.81
N ILE A 84 -13.38 -7.53 -13.36
CA ILE A 84 -12.85 -6.21 -13.72
C ILE A 84 -11.81 -6.35 -14.83
N ASP A 85 -12.14 -5.87 -16.02
CA ASP A 85 -11.26 -5.82 -17.20
C ASP A 85 -10.79 -4.40 -17.56
N SER A 86 -11.44 -3.37 -17.00
CA SER A 86 -11.25 -1.97 -17.38
C SER A 86 -11.61 -1.02 -16.24
N GLY A 87 -11.23 0.25 -16.39
CA GLY A 87 -11.57 1.30 -15.41
C GLY A 87 -10.89 1.13 -14.04
N PRO A 88 -11.48 1.67 -12.95
CA PRO A 88 -10.90 1.61 -11.61
C PRO A 88 -10.80 0.18 -11.07
N ILE A 89 -9.65 -0.16 -10.49
CA ILE A 89 -9.41 -1.49 -9.89
C ILE A 89 -10.13 -1.61 -8.56
N PHE A 90 -9.95 -0.65 -7.65
CA PHE A 90 -10.59 -0.67 -6.34
C PHE A 90 -11.92 0.08 -6.38
N ARG A 91 -12.99 -0.67 -6.67
CA ARG A 91 -14.33 -0.12 -6.84
C ARG A 91 -15.13 -0.07 -5.53
N LYS A 92 -16.06 0.88 -5.44
CA LYS A 92 -17.00 0.98 -4.32
C LYS A 92 -17.94 -0.23 -4.36
N LEU A 93 -18.17 -0.82 -3.18
CA LEU A 93 -19.23 -1.79 -2.94
C LEU A 93 -20.39 -1.08 -2.24
N THR A 94 -21.63 -1.46 -2.57
CA THR A 94 -22.80 -1.03 -1.79
C THR A 94 -22.76 -1.66 -0.37
N PRO A 95 -23.58 -1.18 0.58
CA PRO A 95 -23.70 -1.82 1.89
C PRO A 95 -24.01 -3.33 1.78
N GLN A 96 -24.84 -3.71 0.82
CA GLN A 96 -25.21 -5.10 0.51
C GLN A 96 -24.12 -5.89 -0.23
N GLY A 97 -22.94 -5.31 -0.46
CA GLY A 97 -21.81 -6.01 -1.09
C GLY A 97 -21.82 -6.02 -2.62
N ARG A 98 -22.72 -5.30 -3.28
CA ARG A 98 -22.78 -5.23 -4.75
C ARG A 98 -21.69 -4.32 -5.32
N LEU A 99 -21.01 -4.78 -6.38
CA LEU A 99 -20.02 -4.00 -7.10
C LEU A 99 -20.67 -2.82 -7.86
N THR A 100 -20.02 -1.67 -7.83
CA THR A 100 -20.39 -0.49 -8.63
C THR A 100 -19.30 -0.18 -9.65
N GLY A 101 -19.62 0.59 -10.70
CA GLY A 101 -18.61 1.06 -11.67
C GLY A 101 -17.72 2.20 -11.18
N LYS A 102 -17.94 2.71 -9.96
CA LYS A 102 -17.21 3.87 -9.42
C LYS A 102 -16.03 3.41 -8.55
N ALA A 103 -14.93 4.14 -8.59
CA ALA A 103 -13.84 3.98 -7.64
C ALA A 103 -14.34 4.13 -6.20
N MET A 104 -13.73 3.41 -5.26
CA MET A 104 -13.95 3.67 -3.84
C MET A 104 -13.33 5.03 -3.43
N SER A 105 -13.79 5.60 -2.32
CA SER A 105 -13.23 6.85 -1.83
C SER A 105 -11.91 6.61 -1.08
N ALA A 106 -11.05 7.63 -1.05
CA ALA A 106 -9.85 7.62 -0.23
C ALA A 106 -10.17 7.44 1.27
N GLN A 107 -11.34 7.92 1.72
CA GLN A 107 -11.83 7.64 3.08
C GLN A 107 -12.18 6.17 3.27
N GLY A 108 -12.76 5.52 2.26
CA GLY A 108 -13.01 4.08 2.27
C GLY A 108 -11.74 3.26 2.47
N VAL A 109 -10.62 3.68 1.87
CA VAL A 109 -9.30 3.05 2.09
C VAL A 109 -8.90 3.12 3.56
N ALA A 110 -9.02 4.30 4.18
CA ALA A 110 -8.68 4.48 5.59
C ALA A 110 -9.55 3.61 6.51
N LEU A 111 -10.84 3.44 6.18
CA LEU A 111 -11.74 2.56 6.93
C LEU A 111 -11.35 1.08 6.78
N VAL A 112 -10.94 0.64 5.59
CA VAL A 112 -10.43 -0.73 5.37
C VAL A 112 -9.17 -0.98 6.21
N VAL A 113 -8.22 -0.04 6.21
CA VAL A 113 -7.00 -0.13 7.03
C VAL A 113 -7.34 -0.25 8.52
N LYS A 114 -8.24 0.58 9.04
CA LYS A 114 -8.68 0.51 10.43
C LYS A 114 -9.38 -0.81 10.76
N ALA A 115 -10.27 -1.28 9.88
CA ALA A 115 -10.96 -2.56 10.06
C ALA A 115 -9.96 -3.73 10.09
N ALA A 116 -8.93 -3.69 9.24
CA ALA A 116 -7.87 -4.69 9.24
C ALA A 116 -7.02 -4.65 10.52
N ALA A 117 -6.70 -3.45 11.03
CA ALA A 117 -6.00 -3.29 12.30
C ALA A 117 -6.78 -3.90 13.47
N VAL A 118 -8.08 -3.60 13.56
CA VAL A 118 -8.99 -4.18 14.57
C VAL A 118 -9.03 -5.70 14.46
N ALA A 119 -9.19 -6.23 13.24
CA ALA A 119 -9.22 -7.67 13.01
C ALA A 119 -7.90 -8.37 13.37
N ALA A 120 -6.78 -7.64 13.38
CA ALA A 120 -5.47 -8.13 13.80
C ALA A 120 -5.17 -7.86 15.29
N GLY A 121 -6.13 -7.33 16.06
CA GLY A 121 -5.97 -7.07 17.49
C GLY A 121 -5.27 -5.77 17.85
N TYR A 122 -5.10 -4.85 16.89
CA TYR A 122 -4.47 -3.55 17.14
C TYR A 122 -5.49 -2.43 17.41
N PRO A 123 -5.13 -1.42 18.23
CA PRO A 123 -5.98 -0.25 18.47
C PRO A 123 -6.14 0.61 17.19
N PRO A 124 -7.38 0.82 16.67
CA PRO A 124 -7.62 1.48 15.39
C PRO A 124 -7.22 2.96 15.33
N GLU A 125 -7.14 3.64 16.47
CA GLU A 125 -6.69 5.03 16.63
C GLU A 125 -5.23 5.24 16.22
N LEU A 126 -4.41 4.18 16.26
CA LEU A 126 -3.03 4.20 15.79
C LEU A 126 -2.92 4.09 14.25
N PHE A 127 -4.05 3.87 13.56
CA PHE A 127 -4.06 3.62 12.12
C PHE A 127 -4.85 4.68 11.35
N SER A 128 -4.35 5.03 10.17
CA SER A 128 -4.91 6.04 9.29
C SER A 128 -4.74 5.66 7.82
N GLY A 129 -5.21 6.51 6.91
CA GLY A 129 -4.99 6.33 5.48
C GLY A 129 -3.52 6.43 5.03
N HIS A 130 -2.60 6.84 5.91
CA HIS A 130 -1.16 6.85 5.64
C HIS A 130 -0.45 5.60 6.17
N SER A 131 -1.12 4.75 6.94
CA SER A 131 -0.48 3.61 7.61
C SER A 131 0.11 2.57 6.66
N LEU A 132 -0.38 2.46 5.42
CA LEU A 132 0.23 1.55 4.43
C LEU A 132 1.60 2.07 3.97
N ARG A 133 1.72 3.37 3.68
CA ARG A 133 3.00 3.98 3.28
C ARG A 133 3.97 4.05 4.47
N ALA A 134 3.48 4.47 5.64
CA ALA A 134 4.28 4.52 6.87
C ALA A 134 4.75 3.13 7.28
N GLY A 135 3.84 2.14 7.30
CA GLY A 135 4.15 0.76 7.66
C GLY A 135 5.20 0.14 6.75
N PHE A 136 5.15 0.41 5.43
CA PHE A 136 6.20 -0.02 4.51
C PHE A 136 7.56 0.57 4.89
N LEU A 137 7.63 1.88 5.16
CA LEU A 137 8.88 2.55 5.50
C LEU A 137 9.47 2.06 6.82
N THR A 138 8.62 1.86 7.83
CA THR A 138 9.04 1.30 9.12
C THR A 138 9.58 -0.12 8.95
N GLU A 139 8.87 -1.00 8.21
CA GLU A 139 9.35 -2.38 7.99
C GLU A 139 10.63 -2.40 7.15
N ALA A 140 10.72 -1.58 6.10
CA ALA A 140 11.94 -1.48 5.30
C ALA A 140 13.14 -0.99 6.14
N GLY A 141 12.93 -0.01 7.02
CA GLY A 141 13.93 0.44 7.99
C GLY A 141 14.36 -0.67 8.95
N ARG A 142 13.40 -1.43 9.48
CA ARG A 142 13.66 -2.57 10.36
C ARG A 142 14.51 -3.67 9.71
N GLN A 143 14.42 -3.79 8.37
CA GLN A 143 15.21 -4.70 7.54
C GLN A 143 16.49 -4.06 6.98
N ASN A 144 16.90 -2.89 7.49
CA ASN A 144 18.09 -2.15 7.05
C ASN A 144 18.13 -1.87 5.54
N ALA A 145 16.97 -1.60 4.95
CA ALA A 145 16.90 -1.24 3.54
C ALA A 145 17.61 0.10 3.29
N ASN A 146 18.20 0.23 2.10
CA ASN A 146 18.89 1.46 1.71
C ASN A 146 17.93 2.66 1.60
N LEU A 147 18.24 3.76 2.31
CA LEU A 147 17.40 4.97 2.37
C LEU A 147 17.08 5.58 1.00
N PHE A 148 18.02 5.55 0.03
CA PHE A 148 17.77 6.06 -1.31
C PHE A 148 16.72 5.22 -2.04
N LYS A 149 16.83 3.89 -1.95
CA LYS A 149 15.82 2.97 -2.51
C LYS A 149 14.47 3.13 -1.83
N MET A 150 14.45 3.31 -0.51
CA MET A 150 13.21 3.59 0.24
C MET A 150 12.55 4.90 -0.20
N LYS A 151 13.34 5.98 -0.38
CA LYS A 151 12.86 7.27 -0.89
C LYS A 151 12.28 7.16 -2.28
N GLU A 152 13.00 6.51 -3.19
CA GLU A 152 12.55 6.27 -4.57
C GLU A 152 11.24 5.48 -4.60
N HIS A 153 11.20 4.33 -3.93
CA HIS A 153 10.03 3.46 -3.90
C HIS A 153 8.81 4.13 -3.27
N SER A 154 9.00 4.84 -2.14
CA SER A 154 7.91 5.51 -1.42
C SER A 154 7.54 6.89 -1.97
N ARG A 155 8.33 7.41 -2.91
CA ARG A 155 8.13 8.71 -3.56
C ARG A 155 8.13 9.87 -2.56
N HIS A 156 9.03 9.84 -1.58
CA HIS A 156 9.25 10.97 -0.67
C HIS A 156 10.18 12.02 -1.31
N ALA A 157 9.93 13.29 -1.03
CA ALA A 157 10.69 14.38 -1.65
C ALA A 157 12.14 14.47 -1.11
N SER A 158 12.36 14.09 0.16
CA SER A 158 13.66 14.22 0.83
C SER A 158 14.02 12.96 1.62
N LEU A 159 15.32 12.77 1.88
CA LEU A 159 15.82 11.62 2.66
C LEU A 159 15.52 11.80 4.15
N GLU A 160 15.48 13.04 4.64
CA GLU A 160 15.21 13.38 6.03
C GLU A 160 13.85 12.87 6.48
N MET A 161 12.83 13.02 5.62
CA MET A 161 11.48 12.49 5.87
C MET A 161 11.45 10.97 5.95
N VAL A 162 12.31 10.28 5.19
CA VAL A 162 12.40 8.81 5.23
C VAL A 162 13.17 8.36 6.48
N ALA A 163 14.24 9.08 6.84
CA ALA A 163 15.09 8.80 7.99
C ALA A 163 14.35 8.92 9.33
N GLU A 164 13.26 9.70 9.41
CA GLU A 164 12.40 9.77 10.60
C GLU A 164 11.79 8.40 10.95
N TYR A 165 11.31 7.64 9.95
CA TYR A 165 10.73 6.30 10.15
C TYR A 165 11.76 5.26 10.63
N VAL A 166 13.03 5.43 10.25
CA VAL A 166 14.13 4.55 10.66
C VAL A 166 14.58 4.89 12.08
N ARG A 167 14.80 6.19 12.35
CA ARG A 167 15.21 6.69 13.67
C ARG A 167 14.22 6.34 14.78
N ASP A 168 12.92 6.42 14.50
CA ASP A 168 11.89 6.04 15.46
C ASP A 168 11.92 4.54 15.82
N HIS A 169 12.30 3.68 14.87
CA HIS A 169 12.45 2.25 15.11
C HIS A 169 13.78 1.90 15.80
N GLU A 170 14.84 2.68 15.56
CA GLU A 170 16.18 2.45 16.11
C GLU A 170 16.39 3.05 17.51
N ARG A 171 15.40 3.73 18.12
CA ARG A 171 15.56 4.42 19.42
C ARG A 171 16.15 3.55 20.56
N PHE A 172 16.07 2.23 20.46
CA PHE A 172 16.65 1.27 21.42
C PHE A 172 17.59 0.24 20.78
N ARG A 173 17.81 0.29 19.47
CA ARG A 173 18.59 -0.69 18.72
C ARG A 173 19.97 -0.07 18.43
N GLU A 174 21.05 -0.77 18.76
CA GLU A 174 22.42 -0.21 18.72
C GLU A 174 22.59 1.02 19.65
N HIS A 175 21.99 0.95 20.84
CA HIS A 175 22.16 2.03 21.81
C HIS A 175 23.65 2.18 22.12
N ALA A 176 24.20 3.39 22.01
CA ALA A 176 25.64 3.61 22.21
C ALA A 176 26.16 3.18 23.59
N GLY A 177 25.26 2.96 24.56
CA GLY A 177 25.53 2.38 25.88
C GLY A 177 25.36 0.87 26.03
N GLU A 178 24.99 0.13 24.98
CA GLU A 178 24.67 -1.32 25.06
C GLU A 178 25.88 -2.19 25.48
N GLY A 179 27.10 -1.65 25.40
CA GLY A 179 28.31 -2.31 25.89
C GLY A 179 28.74 -1.95 27.32
N PHE A 180 28.06 -1.01 28.00
CA PHE A 180 28.47 -0.53 29.35
C PHE A 180 27.34 -0.10 30.29
N LEU A 181 26.08 -0.22 29.87
CA LEU A 181 24.89 -0.22 30.73
C LEU A 181 24.49 -1.66 31.04
#